data_AF-A0A6I1VY88-F1
#
_entry.id   AF-A0A6I1VY88-F1
#
_cell.length_a   1.000
_cell.length_b   1.000
_cell.length_c   1.000
_cell.angle_alpha   90.00
_cell.angle_beta   90.00
_cell.angle_gamma   90.00
#
_symmetry.space_group_name_H-M   'P 1'
#
loop_
_entity.id
_entity.type
_entity.pdbx_description
1 polymer ?
#
loop_
_entity_poly.entity_id
_entity_poly.type
_entity_poly.pdbx_seq_one_letter_code
_entity_poly.pdbx_strand_id
1 'polypeptide(L)'
;SLAPVLALRNTPTCVLASGDPMLFGVGASLARRVARDEMQVLPAPSSFSLAAARMGWALQDVVTLSVVARPVVALNAHLHSGVRLLVLSNDGSSPSIIARLLSAQGFGPSRMTVLEHLGGQAERRIDTRACDWSDPPVAALNLVAIDCLADASARPLSRIGGLPDSAFEHDGQLTKRDVRAVTLARLAPLPGQLLWDVGAGSGSIGIEWMRTWPSCRTLAIEADEGRQQLIERNRDTLGVPGLQLIRGKAPQALDGLEPPDAIFIGGGVTREGVLDTCWQRLKPGGRLVANAVTLQSEMLLMSWRERHGGELTRIHIAQAQPLGEFDTWRQALPITLLDMTKPLDA
;
A
#
# COMPACT_ATOMS: atom_id res chain seq x y z
N SER A 1 -25.33 3.49 -11.52
CA SER A 1 -25.64 2.30 -12.37
C SER A 1 -25.43 2.66 -13.82
N LEU A 2 -24.88 1.77 -14.66
CA LEU A 2 -24.73 1.98 -16.11
C LEU A 2 -25.90 1.38 -16.93
N ALA A 3 -26.84 0.67 -16.29
CA ALA A 3 -27.90 -0.07 -16.98
C ALA A 3 -28.75 0.80 -17.94
N PRO A 4 -29.14 2.05 -17.60
CA PRO A 4 -29.92 2.88 -18.52
C PRO A 4 -29.18 3.20 -19.81
N VAL A 5 -27.86 3.44 -19.74
CA VAL A 5 -27.03 3.70 -20.93
C VAL A 5 -26.88 2.45 -21.78
N LEU A 6 -26.68 1.29 -21.16
CA LEU A 6 -26.53 0.02 -21.86
C LEU A 6 -27.81 -0.43 -22.56
N ALA A 7 -28.98 -0.07 -22.02
CA ALA A 7 -30.27 -0.33 -22.65
C ALA A 7 -30.48 0.44 -23.97
N LEU A 8 -29.71 1.52 -24.18
CA LEU A 8 -29.75 2.36 -25.38
C LEU A 8 -28.70 1.96 -26.43
N ARG A 9 -28.07 0.79 -26.31
CA ARG A 9 -27.07 0.33 -27.28
C ARG A 9 -27.63 0.33 -28.70
N ASN A 10 -26.80 0.68 -29.68
CA ASN A 10 -27.18 0.90 -31.09
C ASN A 10 -28.10 2.11 -31.35
N THR A 11 -28.36 2.96 -30.34
CA THR A 11 -29.01 4.24 -30.54
C THR A 11 -28.03 5.39 -30.26
N PRO A 12 -28.03 6.47 -31.05
CA PRO A 12 -27.20 7.64 -30.79
C PRO A 12 -27.47 8.20 -29.39
N THR A 13 -26.52 8.03 -28.47
CA THR A 13 -26.68 8.39 -27.05
C THR A 13 -25.52 9.29 -26.62
N CYS A 14 -25.83 10.46 -26.06
CA CYS A 14 -24.84 11.34 -25.45
C CYS A 14 -24.85 11.15 -23.93
N VAL A 15 -23.70 10.85 -23.34
CA VAL A 15 -23.53 10.77 -21.88
C VAL A 15 -22.75 12.00 -21.42
N LEU A 16 -23.39 12.85 -20.63
CA LEU A 16 -22.72 13.98 -19.99
C LEU A 16 -22.01 13.50 -18.73
N ALA A 17 -20.73 13.85 -18.60
CA ALA A 17 -19.90 13.56 -17.43
C ALA A 17 -19.45 14.86 -16.77
N SER A 18 -19.25 14.82 -15.45
CA SER A 18 -18.59 15.92 -14.73
C SER A 18 -17.07 15.80 -14.92
N GLY A 19 -16.43 16.87 -15.42
CA GLY A 19 -14.99 16.92 -15.67
C GLY A 19 -14.54 16.01 -16.82
N ASP A 20 -13.30 15.51 -16.73
CA ASP A 20 -12.73 14.59 -17.71
C ASP A 20 -13.36 13.18 -17.55
N PRO A 21 -14.03 12.63 -18.59
CA PRO A 21 -14.66 11.32 -18.51
C PRO A 21 -13.70 10.18 -18.16
N MET A 22 -12.39 10.32 -18.44
CA MET A 22 -11.39 9.27 -18.23
C MET A 22 -10.60 9.41 -16.93
N LEU A 23 -10.75 10.51 -16.19
CA LEU A 23 -10.05 10.72 -14.92
C LEU A 23 -11.02 10.58 -13.74
N PHE A 24 -11.11 9.39 -13.16
CA PHE A 24 -12.11 9.04 -12.13
C PHE A 24 -13.57 9.27 -12.56
N GLY A 25 -13.81 9.49 -13.87
CA GLY A 25 -15.12 9.72 -14.45
C GLY A 25 -15.83 8.45 -14.91
N VAL A 26 -17.04 8.63 -15.47
CA VAL A 26 -17.89 7.54 -15.95
C VAL A 26 -17.33 6.85 -17.20
N GLY A 27 -16.47 7.52 -17.97
CA GLY A 27 -15.90 7.01 -19.23
C GLY A 27 -15.13 5.72 -19.02
N ALA A 28 -14.27 5.63 -17.99
CA ALA A 28 -13.56 4.40 -17.66
C ALA A 28 -14.50 3.25 -17.24
N SER A 29 -15.65 3.59 -16.63
CA SER A 29 -16.66 2.58 -16.25
C SER A 29 -17.44 2.07 -17.47
N LEU A 30 -17.72 2.95 -18.44
CA LEU A 30 -18.33 2.58 -19.72
C LEU A 30 -17.37 1.76 -20.58
N ALA A 31 -16.09 2.13 -20.64
CA ALA A 31 -15.06 1.42 -21.40
C ALA A 31 -14.88 -0.05 -21.01
N ARG A 32 -15.28 -0.43 -19.78
CA ARG A 32 -15.27 -1.84 -19.33
C ARG A 32 -16.44 -2.67 -19.87
N ARG A 33 -17.45 -2.04 -20.47
CA ARG A 33 -18.71 -2.69 -20.89
C ARG A 33 -19.14 -2.36 -22.31
N VAL A 34 -18.65 -1.26 -22.88
CA VAL A 34 -18.93 -0.78 -24.23
C VAL A 34 -17.62 -0.82 -25.00
N ALA A 35 -17.65 -1.39 -26.21
CA ALA A 35 -16.46 -1.53 -27.02
C ALA A 35 -15.97 -0.16 -27.51
N ARG A 36 -14.66 -0.02 -27.76
CA ARG A 36 -14.06 1.29 -28.08
C ARG A 36 -14.59 1.89 -29.39
N ASP A 37 -14.90 1.05 -30.36
CA ASP A 37 -15.50 1.39 -31.65
C ASP A 37 -16.97 1.85 -31.54
N GLU A 38 -17.67 1.50 -30.46
CA GLU A 38 -19.05 1.93 -30.18
C GLU A 38 -19.14 3.25 -29.41
N MET A 39 -18.00 3.80 -28.93
CA MET A 39 -18.00 5.02 -28.12
C MET A 39 -16.95 6.04 -28.57
N GLN A 40 -17.33 7.31 -28.60
CA GLN A 40 -16.40 8.43 -28.69
C GLN A 40 -16.32 9.12 -27.33
N VAL A 41 -15.10 9.27 -26.79
CA VAL A 41 -14.86 10.03 -25.58
C VAL A 41 -14.33 11.40 -25.99
N LEU A 42 -15.03 12.47 -25.60
CA LEU A 42 -14.60 13.84 -25.77
C LEU A 42 -13.93 14.30 -24.47
N PRO A 43 -12.60 14.57 -24.46
CA PRO A 43 -11.91 14.98 -23.26
C PRO A 43 -12.28 16.42 -22.87
N ALA A 44 -12.16 16.72 -21.58
CA ALA A 44 -12.28 18.06 -21.02
C ALA A 44 -11.11 18.31 -20.06
N PRO A 45 -10.73 19.58 -19.77
CA PRO A 45 -9.74 19.86 -18.74
C PRO A 45 -10.13 19.21 -17.41
N SER A 46 -9.27 18.33 -16.91
CA SER A 46 -9.51 17.63 -15.66
C SER A 46 -9.35 18.53 -14.44
N SER A 47 -9.92 18.17 -13.29
CA SER A 47 -9.73 18.92 -12.04
C SER A 47 -8.25 19.05 -11.67
N PHE A 48 -7.41 18.04 -11.98
CA PHE A 48 -5.96 18.16 -11.80
C PHE A 48 -5.35 19.19 -12.74
N SER A 49 -5.74 19.21 -14.02
CA SER A 49 -5.24 20.20 -14.98
C SER A 49 -5.63 21.62 -14.60
N LEU A 50 -6.88 21.82 -14.17
CA LEU A 50 -7.36 23.10 -13.68
C LEU A 50 -6.63 23.54 -12.41
N ALA A 51 -6.48 22.64 -11.43
CA ALA A 51 -5.76 22.93 -10.19
C ALA A 51 -4.28 23.24 -10.44
N ALA A 52 -3.60 22.45 -11.27
CA ALA A 52 -2.21 22.67 -11.67
C ALA A 52 -2.03 24.06 -12.31
N ALA A 53 -2.95 24.47 -13.19
CA ALA A 53 -2.94 25.81 -13.77
C ALA A 53 -3.14 26.93 -12.73
N ARG A 54 -3.98 26.73 -11.70
CA ARG A 54 -4.17 27.70 -10.60
C ARG A 54 -2.98 27.77 -9.64
N MET A 55 -2.29 26.64 -9.46
CA MET A 55 -1.15 26.54 -8.55
C MET A 55 0.17 26.88 -9.24
N GLY A 56 0.22 26.90 -10.58
CA GLY A 56 1.45 27.03 -11.34
C GLY A 56 2.35 25.80 -11.20
N TRP A 57 1.76 24.62 -11.04
CA TRP A 57 2.49 23.36 -10.86
C TRP A 57 2.51 22.57 -12.16
N ALA A 58 3.67 22.03 -12.54
CA ALA A 58 3.78 21.11 -13.66
C ALA A 58 3.19 19.75 -13.25
N LEU A 59 2.22 19.22 -14.01
CA LEU A 59 1.51 18.00 -13.65
C LEU A 59 2.43 16.77 -13.54
N GLN A 60 3.49 16.69 -14.35
CA GLN A 60 4.46 15.59 -14.30
C GLN A 60 5.29 15.56 -13.00
N ASP A 61 5.35 16.68 -12.26
CA ASP A 61 6.09 16.81 -11.01
C ASP A 61 5.19 16.68 -9.77
N VAL A 62 3.89 16.42 -9.97
CA VAL A 62 2.87 16.37 -8.93
C VAL A 62 2.32 14.97 -8.79
N VAL A 63 2.18 14.51 -7.54
CA VAL A 63 1.50 13.25 -7.26
C VAL A 63 -0.01 13.51 -7.24
N THR A 64 -0.72 12.92 -8.18
CA THR A 64 -2.19 13.02 -8.26
C THR A 64 -2.85 11.86 -7.53
N LEU A 65 -3.71 12.16 -6.56
CA LEU A 65 -4.36 11.18 -5.68
C LEU A 65 -5.87 11.44 -5.59
N SER A 66 -6.61 10.43 -5.17
CA SER A 66 -8.04 10.55 -4.90
C SER A 66 -8.38 9.88 -3.57
N VAL A 67 -9.13 10.58 -2.72
CA VAL A 67 -9.73 10.02 -1.50
C VAL A 67 -11.23 9.77 -1.69
N VAL A 68 -11.75 9.90 -2.92
CA VAL A 68 -13.14 9.56 -3.25
C VAL A 68 -13.35 8.08 -3.02
N ALA A 69 -14.23 7.75 -2.07
CA ALA A 69 -14.47 6.37 -1.60
C ALA A 69 -13.19 5.61 -1.20
N ARG A 70 -12.15 6.32 -0.73
CA ARG A 70 -10.86 5.74 -0.32
C ARG A 70 -10.39 6.33 1.01
N PRO A 71 -9.74 5.56 1.89
CA PRO A 71 -9.26 6.08 3.17
C PRO A 71 -8.17 7.16 2.98
N VAL A 72 -8.33 8.29 3.69
CA VAL A 72 -7.38 9.42 3.64
C VAL A 72 -5.98 9.03 4.14
N VAL A 73 -5.89 8.03 5.02
CA VAL A 73 -4.60 7.52 5.55
C VAL A 73 -3.66 6.98 4.45
N ALA A 74 -4.16 6.66 3.25
CA ALA A 74 -3.33 6.32 2.11
C ALA A 74 -2.35 7.44 1.72
N LEU A 75 -2.65 8.70 2.06
CA LEU A 75 -1.75 9.84 1.83
C LEU A 75 -0.41 9.68 2.55
N ASN A 76 -0.36 8.95 3.69
CA ASN A 76 0.87 8.76 4.48
C ASN A 76 2.04 8.19 3.66
N ALA A 77 1.76 7.38 2.63
CA ALA A 77 2.79 6.82 1.77
C ALA A 77 3.45 7.84 0.81
N HIS A 78 2.89 9.05 0.72
CA HIS A 78 3.28 10.12 -0.21
C HIS A 78 3.80 11.38 0.49
N LEU A 79 3.87 11.40 1.82
CA LEU A 79 4.30 12.56 2.58
C LEU A 79 5.83 12.65 2.67
N HIS A 80 6.41 13.54 1.86
CA HIS A 80 7.83 13.92 1.93
C HIS A 80 7.95 15.43 1.69
N SER A 81 8.88 16.09 2.38
CA SER A 81 9.11 17.53 2.19
C SER A 81 9.48 17.84 0.74
N GLY A 82 8.84 18.86 0.16
CA GLY A 82 9.04 19.28 -1.23
C GLY A 82 8.21 18.50 -2.26
N VAL A 83 7.49 17.45 -1.85
CA VAL A 83 6.52 16.78 -2.71
C VAL A 83 5.24 17.60 -2.79
N ARG A 84 4.68 17.70 -4.00
CA ARG A 84 3.38 18.35 -4.26
C ARG A 84 2.32 17.30 -4.54
N LEU A 85 1.18 17.42 -3.85
CA LEU A 85 0.04 16.53 -4.01
C LEU A 85 -1.17 17.30 -4.54
N LEU A 86 -1.91 16.71 -5.47
CA LEU A 86 -3.28 17.13 -5.79
C LEU A 86 -4.22 15.99 -5.42
N VAL A 87 -5.13 16.24 -4.48
CA VAL A 87 -5.99 15.22 -3.87
C VAL A 87 -7.45 15.53 -4.16
N LEU A 88 -8.12 14.68 -4.93
CA LEU A 88 -9.57 14.76 -5.12
C LEU A 88 -10.29 14.40 -3.84
N SER A 89 -11.13 15.30 -3.35
CA SER A 89 -11.93 15.14 -2.14
C SER A 89 -13.16 14.28 -2.39
N ASN A 90 -13.58 13.55 -1.35
CA ASN A 90 -14.86 12.85 -1.36
C ASN A 90 -16.04 13.83 -1.21
N ASP A 91 -15.85 14.86 -0.37
CA ASP A 91 -16.85 15.87 0.00
C ASP A 91 -16.19 17.07 0.70
N GLY A 92 -17.01 17.97 1.27
CA GLY A 92 -16.57 19.16 1.99
C GLY A 92 -15.84 18.89 3.31
N SER A 93 -15.92 17.68 3.86
CA SER A 93 -15.20 17.30 5.09
C SER A 93 -13.78 16.81 4.83
N SER A 94 -13.47 16.44 3.58
CA SER A 94 -12.18 15.86 3.21
C SER A 94 -10.98 16.76 3.56
N PRO A 95 -10.99 18.09 3.30
CA PRO A 95 -9.88 18.95 3.67
C PRO A 95 -9.57 18.95 5.17
N SER A 96 -10.59 18.92 6.02
CA SER A 96 -10.43 18.84 7.47
C SER A 96 -9.76 17.55 7.92
N ILE A 97 -10.16 16.42 7.32
CA ILE A 97 -9.55 15.11 7.61
C ILE A 97 -8.08 15.10 7.14
N ILE A 98 -7.81 15.66 5.96
CA ILE A 98 -6.45 15.78 5.41
C ILE A 98 -5.57 16.67 6.30
N ALA A 99 -6.05 17.84 6.72
CA ALA A 99 -5.31 18.76 7.59
C ALA A 99 -4.93 18.11 8.93
N ARG A 100 -5.87 17.37 9.54
CA ARG A 100 -5.61 16.60 10.77
C ARG A 100 -4.59 15.49 10.54
N LEU A 101 -4.69 14.74 9.43
CA LEU A 101 -3.72 13.70 9.09
C LEU A 101 -2.31 14.29 8.93
N LEU A 102 -2.16 15.36 8.13
CA LEU A 102 -0.89 16.03 7.92
C LEU A 102 -0.30 16.48 9.26
N SER A 103 -1.08 17.14 10.11
CA SER A 103 -0.62 17.61 11.42
C SER A 103 -0.19 16.45 12.32
N ALA A 104 -0.96 15.36 12.36
CA ALA A 104 -0.63 14.17 13.16
C ALA A 104 0.65 13.45 12.71
N GLN A 105 1.04 13.58 11.44
CA GLN A 105 2.24 12.96 10.87
C GLN A 105 3.47 13.88 10.86
N GLY A 106 3.39 15.06 11.50
CA GLY A 106 4.48 16.05 11.51
C GLY A 106 4.58 16.88 10.23
N PHE A 107 3.51 16.92 9.42
CA PHE A 107 3.39 17.71 8.19
C PHE A 107 2.44 18.91 8.36
N GLY A 108 2.17 19.32 9.60
CA GLY A 108 1.33 20.48 9.92
C GLY A 108 1.73 21.78 9.19
N PRO A 109 3.03 22.10 9.00
CA PRO A 109 3.46 23.29 8.27
C PRO A 109 3.13 23.27 6.76
N SER A 110 2.71 22.13 6.20
CA SER A 110 2.39 22.01 4.77
C SER A 110 1.37 23.05 4.34
N ARG A 111 1.64 23.70 3.20
CA ARG A 111 0.70 24.67 2.63
C ARG A 111 -0.42 23.89 1.96
N MET A 112 -1.65 24.19 2.36
CA MET A 112 -2.85 23.54 1.85
C MET A 112 -3.72 24.59 1.16
N THR A 113 -4.03 24.35 -0.11
CA THR A 113 -4.95 25.17 -0.91
C THR A 113 -6.14 24.32 -1.30
N VAL A 114 -7.32 24.66 -0.79
CA VAL A 114 -8.59 24.05 -1.19
C VAL A 114 -9.16 24.85 -2.35
N LEU A 115 -9.46 24.15 -3.45
CA LEU A 115 -9.99 24.71 -4.68
C LEU A 115 -11.40 24.14 -4.90
N GLU A 116 -12.40 25.00 -4.78
CA GLU A 116 -13.82 24.68 -4.90
C GLU A 116 -14.32 25.01 -6.31
N HIS A 117 -15.24 24.21 -6.84
CA HIS A 117 -15.96 24.50 -8.10
C HIS A 117 -15.05 24.95 -9.27
N LEU A 118 -13.85 24.38 -9.37
CA LEU A 118 -12.83 24.75 -10.37
C LEU A 118 -13.41 24.81 -11.80
N GLY A 119 -13.15 25.92 -12.48
CA GLY A 119 -13.63 26.20 -13.84
C GLY A 119 -15.08 26.70 -13.92
N GLY A 120 -15.80 26.81 -12.80
CA GLY A 120 -17.16 27.32 -12.73
C GLY A 120 -17.27 28.76 -12.21
N GLN A 121 -18.48 29.33 -12.26
CA GLN A 121 -18.76 30.68 -11.74
C GLN A 121 -18.62 30.80 -10.21
N ALA A 122 -18.75 29.68 -9.49
CA ALA A 122 -18.61 29.60 -8.04
C ALA A 122 -17.19 29.19 -7.60
N GLU A 123 -16.20 29.27 -8.50
CA GLU A 123 -14.81 28.92 -8.18
C GLU A 123 -14.31 29.74 -6.98
N ARG A 124 -13.83 29.04 -5.95
CA ARG A 124 -13.32 29.66 -4.72
C ARG A 124 -12.04 28.96 -4.27
N ARG A 125 -11.15 29.74 -3.66
CA ARG A 125 -9.84 29.31 -3.18
C ARG A 125 -9.71 29.63 -1.70
N ILE A 126 -9.20 28.66 -0.93
CA ILE A 126 -8.88 28.81 0.49
C ILE A 126 -7.44 28.36 0.68
N ASP A 127 -6.57 29.28 1.11
CA ASP A 127 -5.16 28.99 1.41
C ASP A 127 -4.91 29.04 2.91
N THR A 128 -4.26 28.02 3.46
CA THR A 128 -3.79 28.01 4.85
C THR A 128 -2.69 26.96 5.04
N ARG A 129 -2.17 26.80 6.26
CA ARG A 129 -1.35 25.64 6.63
C ARG A 129 -2.23 24.55 7.20
N ALA A 130 -1.81 23.29 7.07
CA ALA A 130 -2.55 22.17 7.65
C ALA A 130 -2.76 22.33 9.16
N CYS A 131 -1.78 22.86 9.90
CA CYS A 131 -1.87 23.12 11.34
C CYS A 131 -2.79 24.30 11.72
N ASP A 132 -3.08 25.19 10.78
CA ASP A 132 -3.92 26.38 10.99
C ASP A 132 -5.34 26.19 10.43
N TRP A 133 -5.71 24.96 10.06
CA TRP A 133 -7.02 24.68 9.50
C TRP A 133 -8.11 24.87 10.56
N SER A 134 -8.98 25.85 10.35
CA SER A 134 -10.04 26.24 11.29
C SER A 134 -11.44 25.76 10.89
N ASP A 135 -11.52 24.72 10.06
CA ASP A 135 -12.77 24.13 9.56
C ASP A 135 -13.74 25.15 8.92
N PRO A 136 -13.30 26.00 7.98
CA PRO A 136 -14.23 26.85 7.24
C PRO A 136 -15.23 25.99 6.45
N PRO A 137 -16.43 26.48 6.15
CA PRO A 137 -17.34 25.81 5.24
C PRO A 137 -16.69 25.58 3.87
N VAL A 138 -16.68 24.30 3.44
CA VAL A 138 -16.14 23.88 2.14
C VAL A 138 -17.22 23.19 1.31
N ALA A 139 -17.29 23.54 0.03
CA ALA A 139 -18.17 22.91 -0.94
C ALA A 139 -17.84 21.43 -1.16
N ALA A 140 -18.85 20.59 -1.40
CA ALA A 140 -18.65 19.17 -1.67
C ALA A 140 -17.75 18.92 -2.91
N LEU A 141 -17.83 19.79 -3.91
CA LEU A 141 -16.98 19.76 -5.10
C LEU A 141 -15.71 20.57 -4.85
N ASN A 142 -14.70 19.92 -4.28
CA ASN A 142 -13.40 20.53 -4.03
C ASN A 142 -12.24 19.56 -4.34
N LEU A 143 -11.05 20.14 -4.47
CA LEU A 143 -9.77 19.45 -4.53
C LEU A 143 -8.81 20.12 -3.55
N VAL A 144 -7.91 19.34 -2.94
CA VAL A 144 -6.87 19.86 -2.05
C VAL A 144 -5.50 19.78 -2.74
N ALA A 145 -4.87 20.93 -2.92
CA ALA A 145 -3.48 21.04 -3.32
C ALA A 145 -2.60 21.16 -2.07
N ILE A 146 -1.56 20.34 -1.97
CA ILE A 146 -0.68 20.28 -0.79
C ILE A 146 0.77 20.44 -1.25
N ASP A 147 1.44 21.46 -0.71
CA ASP A 147 2.90 21.59 -0.79
C ASP A 147 3.48 21.06 0.52
N CYS A 148 3.98 19.82 0.50
CA CYS A 148 4.34 19.09 1.70
C CYS A 148 5.56 19.70 2.37
N LEU A 149 5.42 20.05 3.65
CA LEU A 149 6.49 20.55 4.49
C LEU A 149 6.42 19.89 5.85
N ALA A 150 7.47 19.16 6.20
CA ALA A 150 7.59 18.48 7.48
C ALA A 150 8.21 19.39 8.54
N ASP A 151 7.79 19.21 9.79
CA ASP A 151 8.45 19.74 10.98
C ASP A 151 9.43 18.72 11.59
N ALA A 152 10.04 19.07 12.72
CA ALA A 152 11.05 18.24 13.40
C ALA A 152 10.50 16.92 13.98
N SER A 153 9.17 16.79 14.12
CA SER A 153 8.52 15.58 14.63
C SER A 153 8.27 14.53 13.53
N ALA A 154 8.31 14.94 12.26
CA ALA A 154 8.06 14.05 11.14
C ALA A 154 9.12 12.95 11.04
N ARG A 155 8.66 11.75 10.69
CA ARG A 155 9.51 10.58 10.48
C ARG A 155 9.52 10.22 9.01
N PRO A 156 10.52 10.65 8.22
CA PRO A 156 10.58 10.31 6.81
C PRO A 156 10.80 8.80 6.66
N LEU A 157 9.88 8.14 5.96
CA LEU A 157 9.95 6.70 5.70
C LEU A 157 10.21 6.48 4.21
N SER A 158 11.31 5.78 3.90
CA SER A 158 11.64 5.37 2.54
C SER A 158 10.56 4.42 1.99
N ARG A 159 10.36 4.41 0.67
CA ARG A 159 9.56 3.38 -0.01
C ARG A 159 10.35 2.11 -0.34
N ILE A 160 11.66 2.16 -0.17
CA ILE A 160 12.53 0.97 -0.19
C ILE A 160 12.28 0.18 1.11
N GLY A 161 12.22 -1.14 0.99
CA GLY A 161 12.03 -2.04 2.12
C GLY A 161 13.12 -1.92 3.20
N GLY A 162 12.83 -2.40 4.40
CA GLY A 162 13.72 -2.27 5.56
C GLY A 162 13.49 -0.98 6.36
N LEU A 163 12.22 -0.58 6.54
CA LEU A 163 11.84 0.47 7.50
C LEU A 163 12.38 0.16 8.90
N PRO A 164 12.69 1.17 9.73
CA PRO A 164 13.10 0.92 11.12
C PRO A 164 11.99 0.19 11.88
N ASP A 165 12.36 -0.69 12.82
CA ASP A 165 11.39 -1.47 13.60
C ASP A 165 10.41 -0.56 14.37
N SER A 166 10.87 0.62 14.81
CA SER A 166 10.06 1.64 15.48
C SER A 166 8.98 2.29 14.60
N ALA A 167 8.92 1.96 13.31
CA ALA A 167 7.83 2.36 12.42
C ALA A 167 6.60 1.45 12.56
N PHE A 168 6.72 0.33 13.28
CA PHE A 168 5.65 -0.64 13.48
C PHE A 168 5.31 -0.74 14.97
N GLU A 169 4.01 -0.81 15.27
CA GLU A 169 3.55 -1.35 16.53
C GLU A 169 3.72 -2.87 16.52
N HIS A 170 4.33 -3.42 17.56
CA HIS A 170 4.62 -4.85 17.68
C HIS A 170 4.70 -5.32 19.14
N ASP A 171 4.41 -6.60 19.37
CA ASP A 171 4.48 -7.28 20.69
C ASP A 171 5.88 -7.88 20.99
N GLY A 172 6.87 -7.57 20.15
CA GLY A 172 8.21 -8.15 20.19
C GLY A 172 8.43 -9.20 19.10
N GLN A 173 7.36 -9.71 18.47
CA GLN A 173 7.43 -10.60 17.32
C GLN A 173 7.30 -9.80 16.01
N LEU A 174 8.42 -9.23 15.60
CA LEU A 174 8.58 -8.51 14.33
C LEU A 174 9.75 -9.11 13.56
N THR A 175 9.59 -9.31 12.25
CA THR A 175 10.76 -9.58 11.39
C THR A 175 11.66 -8.34 11.43
N LYS A 176 12.87 -8.49 11.95
CA LYS A 176 13.78 -7.35 12.17
C LYS A 176 14.17 -6.68 10.87
N ARG A 177 14.39 -5.37 10.91
CA ARG A 177 14.71 -4.49 9.76
C ARG A 177 15.59 -5.15 8.69
N ASP A 178 16.76 -5.61 9.06
CA ASP A 178 17.77 -6.10 8.11
C ASP A 178 17.32 -7.41 7.44
N VAL A 179 16.63 -8.26 8.21
CA VAL A 179 16.01 -9.50 7.70
C VAL A 179 14.85 -9.18 6.78
N ARG A 180 14.00 -8.19 7.14
CA ARG A 180 12.91 -7.71 6.27
C ARG A 180 13.44 -7.20 4.95
N ALA A 181 14.50 -6.41 4.97
CA ALA A 181 15.12 -5.88 3.76
C ALA A 181 15.56 -7.00 2.82
N VAL A 182 16.27 -8.02 3.34
CA VAL A 182 16.67 -9.19 2.55
C VAL A 182 15.46 -9.98 2.05
N THR A 183 14.47 -10.21 2.92
CA THR A 183 13.24 -10.95 2.59
C THR A 183 12.48 -10.27 1.45
N LEU A 184 12.27 -8.95 1.52
CA LEU A 184 11.61 -8.17 0.48
C LEU A 184 12.41 -8.16 -0.83
N ALA A 185 13.74 -8.11 -0.75
CA ALA A 185 14.60 -8.21 -1.93
C ALA A 185 14.46 -9.57 -2.63
N ARG A 186 14.32 -10.67 -1.88
CA ARG A 186 14.04 -12.01 -2.44
C ARG A 186 12.61 -12.15 -2.98
N LEU A 187 11.63 -11.58 -2.30
CA LEU A 187 10.23 -11.56 -2.76
C LEU A 187 10.04 -10.75 -4.06
N ALA A 188 10.87 -9.73 -4.28
CA ALA A 188 10.96 -8.94 -5.52
C ALA A 188 9.58 -8.46 -6.06
N PRO A 189 8.90 -7.52 -5.37
CA PRO A 189 7.60 -7.01 -5.79
C PRO A 189 7.63 -6.35 -7.16
N LEU A 190 6.65 -6.73 -8.00
CA LEU A 190 6.38 -6.08 -9.28
C LEU A 190 4.96 -5.51 -9.34
N PRO A 191 4.70 -4.50 -10.19
CA PRO A 191 3.36 -3.90 -10.31
C PRO A 191 2.25 -4.94 -10.54
N GLY A 192 1.12 -4.77 -9.87
CA GLY A 192 -0.08 -5.61 -9.97
C GLY A 192 -0.05 -6.92 -9.19
N GLN A 193 1.10 -7.30 -8.62
CA GLN A 193 1.26 -8.59 -7.98
C GLN A 193 0.58 -8.69 -6.60
N LEU A 194 0.12 -9.90 -6.31
CA LEU A 194 -0.49 -10.29 -5.05
C LEU A 194 0.49 -11.10 -4.18
N LEU A 195 0.67 -10.65 -2.94
CA LEU A 195 1.42 -11.36 -1.90
C LEU A 195 0.46 -12.04 -0.91
N TRP A 196 0.75 -13.28 -0.54
CA TRP A 196 0.29 -13.83 0.74
C TRP A 196 1.37 -13.66 1.80
N ASP A 197 1.03 -12.99 2.90
CA ASP A 197 1.88 -12.88 4.09
C ASP A 197 1.33 -13.85 5.16
N VAL A 198 1.90 -15.05 5.22
CA VAL A 198 1.40 -16.15 6.06
C VAL A 198 2.07 -16.13 7.43
N GLY A 199 1.24 -16.00 8.47
CA GLY A 199 1.74 -15.74 9.82
C GLY A 199 2.27 -14.31 9.93
N ALA A 200 1.44 -13.36 9.50
CA ALA A 200 1.83 -11.98 9.24
C ALA A 200 2.37 -11.24 10.47
N GLY A 201 2.01 -11.66 11.69
CA GLY A 201 2.44 -11.01 12.92
C GLY A 201 1.96 -9.55 12.96
N SER A 202 2.88 -8.60 12.97
CA SER A 202 2.58 -7.17 12.86
C SER A 202 2.30 -6.67 11.43
N GLY A 203 2.32 -7.55 10.41
CA GLY A 203 2.02 -7.24 9.00
C GLY A 203 3.18 -6.62 8.22
N SER A 204 4.39 -6.66 8.78
CA SER A 204 5.51 -5.84 8.32
C SER A 204 5.96 -6.13 6.88
N ILE A 205 6.03 -7.40 6.47
CA ILE A 205 6.39 -7.78 5.09
C ILE A 205 5.29 -7.36 4.13
N GLY A 206 4.04 -7.72 4.45
CA GLY A 206 2.87 -7.35 3.68
C GLY A 206 2.69 -5.84 3.44
N ILE A 207 2.98 -5.04 4.47
CA ILE A 207 2.90 -3.59 4.42
C ILE A 207 4.00 -3.02 3.53
N GLU A 208 5.26 -3.40 3.75
CA GLU A 208 6.37 -2.88 2.94
C GLU A 208 6.28 -3.33 1.48
N TRP A 209 5.78 -4.55 1.21
CA TRP A 209 5.43 -5.01 -0.13
C TRP A 209 4.51 -4.02 -0.84
N MET A 210 3.39 -3.62 -0.22
CA MET A 210 2.44 -2.68 -0.82
C MET A 210 3.00 -1.26 -0.96
N ARG A 211 3.98 -0.86 -0.14
CA ARG A 211 4.62 0.46 -0.25
C ARG A 211 5.52 0.59 -1.46
N THR A 212 5.98 -0.53 -2.04
CA THR A 212 6.86 -0.52 -3.22
C THR A 212 6.15 0.03 -4.47
N TRP A 213 4.91 -0.38 -4.73
CA TRP A 213 4.13 0.02 -5.90
C TRP A 213 2.64 0.14 -5.58
N PRO A 214 1.92 1.19 -6.03
CA PRO A 214 0.51 1.40 -5.69
C PRO A 214 -0.45 0.27 -6.09
N SER A 215 -0.08 -0.51 -7.10
CA SER A 215 -0.87 -1.65 -7.60
C SER A 215 -0.59 -2.97 -6.88
N CYS A 216 0.45 -3.03 -6.04
CA CYS A 216 0.76 -4.23 -5.28
C CYS A 216 -0.32 -4.48 -4.23
N ARG A 217 -0.67 -5.75 -4.02
CA ARG A 217 -1.71 -6.18 -3.07
C ARG A 217 -1.14 -7.20 -2.10
N THR A 218 -1.68 -7.22 -0.89
CA THR A 218 -1.33 -8.19 0.14
C THR A 218 -2.59 -8.75 0.79
N LEU A 219 -2.65 -10.08 0.91
CA LEU A 219 -3.51 -10.77 1.87
C LEU A 219 -2.62 -11.17 3.06
N ALA A 220 -2.89 -10.61 4.23
CA ALA A 220 -2.16 -10.92 5.46
C ALA A 220 -2.96 -11.93 6.28
N ILE A 221 -2.40 -13.12 6.50
CA ILE A 221 -3.06 -14.21 7.22
C ILE A 221 -2.53 -14.23 8.65
N GLU A 222 -3.42 -13.95 9.61
CA GLU A 222 -3.08 -13.95 11.03
C GLU A 222 -4.23 -14.48 11.88
N ALA A 223 -3.90 -15.31 12.87
CA ALA A 223 -4.84 -16.00 13.73
C ALA A 223 -5.03 -15.31 15.08
N ASP A 224 -3.99 -14.65 15.57
CA ASP A 224 -4.02 -13.96 16.86
C ASP A 224 -4.77 -12.62 16.75
N GLU A 225 -5.82 -12.45 17.55
CA GLU A 225 -6.67 -11.26 17.51
C GLU A 225 -5.93 -9.98 17.90
N GLY A 226 -4.95 -10.06 18.83
CA GLY A 226 -4.13 -8.92 19.21
C GLY A 226 -3.25 -8.44 18.06
N ARG A 227 -2.64 -9.37 17.34
CA ARG A 227 -1.81 -9.09 16.15
C ARG A 227 -2.62 -8.64 14.95
N GLN A 228 -3.83 -9.16 14.77
CA GLN A 228 -4.78 -8.64 13.79
C GLN A 228 -4.99 -7.12 13.96
N GLN A 229 -5.17 -6.64 15.20
CA GLN A 229 -5.30 -5.20 15.48
C GLN A 229 -4.01 -4.42 15.23
N LEU A 230 -2.84 -5.03 15.46
CA LEU A 230 -1.54 -4.42 15.12
C LEU A 230 -1.40 -4.24 13.61
N ILE A 231 -1.80 -5.24 12.80
CA ILE A 231 -1.77 -5.17 11.34
C ILE A 231 -2.64 -4.01 10.85
N GLU A 232 -3.86 -3.87 11.38
CA GLU A 232 -4.81 -2.81 10.98
C GLU A 232 -4.26 -1.41 11.30
N ARG A 233 -3.68 -1.22 12.50
CA ARG A 233 -3.06 0.06 12.87
C ARG A 233 -1.80 0.38 12.05
N ASN A 234 -0.96 -0.63 11.83
CA ASN A 234 0.27 -0.47 11.06
C ASN A 234 -0.02 -0.17 9.58
N ARG A 235 -0.98 -0.86 8.95
CA ARG A 235 -1.31 -0.61 7.52
C ARG A 235 -1.83 0.81 7.31
N ASP A 236 -2.60 1.34 8.25
CA ASP A 236 -3.17 2.69 8.16
C ASP A 236 -2.07 3.74 8.40
N THR A 237 -1.27 3.56 9.46
CA THR A 237 -0.13 4.44 9.79
C THR A 237 0.88 4.50 8.65
N LEU A 238 1.18 3.37 8.02
CA LEU A 238 2.20 3.27 6.97
C LEU A 238 1.65 3.49 5.55
N GLY A 239 0.38 3.89 5.44
CA GLY A 239 -0.22 4.40 4.20
C GLY A 239 -0.63 3.33 3.19
N VAL A 240 -0.93 2.10 3.65
CA VAL A 240 -1.40 0.99 2.81
C VAL A 240 -2.72 0.39 3.32
N PRO A 241 -3.79 1.20 3.48
CA PRO A 241 -5.07 0.74 4.03
C PRO A 241 -5.77 -0.33 3.17
N GLY A 242 -5.30 -0.54 1.93
CA GLY A 242 -5.78 -1.60 1.05
C GLY A 242 -5.28 -3.02 1.41
N LEU A 243 -4.36 -3.17 2.38
CA LEU A 243 -3.93 -4.48 2.86
C LEU A 243 -5.12 -5.22 3.47
N GLN A 244 -5.41 -6.42 2.95
CA GLN A 244 -6.56 -7.21 3.41
C GLN A 244 -6.12 -8.19 4.49
N LEU A 245 -6.77 -8.10 5.64
CA LEU A 245 -6.54 -9.02 6.76
C LEU A 245 -7.46 -10.23 6.61
N ILE A 246 -6.86 -11.42 6.52
CA ILE A 246 -7.57 -12.70 6.54
C ILE A 246 -7.42 -13.30 7.94
N ARG A 247 -8.50 -13.20 8.72
CA ARG A 247 -8.54 -13.67 10.11
C ARG A 247 -8.66 -15.19 10.12
N GLY A 248 -7.62 -15.88 10.57
CA GLY A 248 -7.63 -17.34 10.65
C GLY A 248 -6.25 -17.97 10.63
N LYS A 249 -6.23 -19.30 10.67
CA LYS A 249 -5.01 -20.12 10.69
C LYS A 249 -4.79 -20.75 9.32
N ALA A 250 -3.59 -20.63 8.78
CA ALA A 250 -3.15 -21.47 7.68
C ALA A 250 -3.00 -22.94 8.14
N PRO A 251 -3.31 -23.93 7.29
CA PRO A 251 -3.67 -23.78 5.88
C PRO A 251 -5.15 -23.43 5.61
N GLN A 252 -6.07 -23.60 6.58
CA GLN A 252 -7.52 -23.48 6.34
C GLN A 252 -7.94 -22.07 5.88
N ALA A 253 -7.31 -21.04 6.43
CA ALA A 253 -7.57 -19.65 6.04
C ALA A 253 -7.13 -19.31 4.61
N LEU A 254 -6.39 -20.20 3.94
CA LEU A 254 -5.94 -20.03 2.55
C LEU A 254 -7.00 -20.49 1.54
N ASP A 255 -8.05 -21.18 2.00
CA ASP A 255 -9.07 -21.74 1.13
C ASP A 255 -9.92 -20.64 0.47
N GLY A 256 -10.09 -20.77 -0.84
CA GLY A 256 -10.88 -19.83 -1.66
C GLY A 256 -10.19 -18.49 -1.94
N LEU A 257 -8.98 -18.25 -1.42
CA LEU A 257 -8.21 -17.05 -1.73
C LEU A 257 -7.73 -17.03 -3.18
N GLU A 258 -7.62 -15.82 -3.74
CA GLU A 258 -7.02 -15.59 -5.05
C GLU A 258 -5.57 -16.13 -5.08
N PRO A 259 -5.18 -16.91 -6.10
CA PRO A 259 -3.80 -17.38 -6.26
C PRO A 259 -2.79 -16.23 -6.23
N PRO A 260 -1.72 -16.31 -5.42
CA PRO A 260 -0.75 -15.23 -5.29
C PRO A 260 0.37 -15.33 -6.34
N ASP A 261 1.04 -14.20 -6.58
CA ASP A 261 2.27 -14.11 -7.37
C ASP A 261 3.52 -14.31 -6.50
N ALA A 262 3.40 -14.03 -5.19
CA ALA A 262 4.44 -14.28 -4.20
C ALA A 262 3.83 -14.75 -2.87
N ILE A 263 4.55 -15.58 -2.12
CA ILE A 263 4.19 -16.01 -0.78
C ILE A 263 5.37 -15.78 0.15
N PHE A 264 5.11 -15.14 1.29
CA PHE A 264 6.01 -15.12 2.42
C PHE A 264 5.44 -15.98 3.56
N ILE A 265 6.29 -16.80 4.18
CA ILE A 265 5.93 -17.58 5.37
C ILE A 265 6.87 -17.18 6.52
N GLY A 266 6.37 -16.33 7.40
CA GLY A 266 7.11 -15.84 8.57
C GLY A 266 6.90 -16.68 9.83
N GLY A 267 5.74 -17.32 9.94
CA GLY A 267 5.38 -18.15 11.09
C GLY A 267 4.61 -19.40 10.69
N GLY A 268 4.73 -20.46 11.49
CA GLY A 268 3.96 -21.69 11.29
C GLY A 268 4.44 -22.57 10.13
N VAL A 269 5.68 -22.40 9.64
CA VAL A 269 6.23 -23.24 8.56
C VAL A 269 6.19 -24.73 8.91
N THR A 270 6.32 -25.06 10.20
CA THR A 270 6.25 -26.42 10.74
C THR A 270 4.84 -27.00 10.85
N ARG A 271 3.81 -26.20 10.59
CA ARG A 271 2.43 -26.70 10.61
C ARG A 271 2.17 -27.53 9.37
N GLU A 272 1.63 -28.71 9.59
CA GLU A 272 1.31 -29.66 8.55
C GLU A 272 0.42 -29.02 7.45
N GLY A 273 0.80 -29.23 6.20
CA GLY A 273 0.07 -28.76 5.02
C GLY A 273 0.24 -27.28 4.67
N VAL A 274 0.86 -26.43 5.50
CA VAL A 274 1.02 -25.00 5.17
C VAL A 274 1.90 -24.80 3.93
N LEU A 275 3.09 -25.41 3.90
CA LEU A 275 4.01 -25.31 2.76
C LEU A 275 3.40 -25.91 1.50
N ASP A 276 2.78 -27.08 1.60
CA ASP A 276 2.13 -27.76 0.48
C ASP A 276 1.00 -26.91 -0.12
N THR A 277 0.08 -26.41 0.72
CA THR A 277 -1.03 -25.55 0.26
C THR A 277 -0.52 -24.26 -0.36
N CYS A 278 0.50 -23.62 0.23
CA CYS A 278 1.12 -22.42 -0.33
C CYS A 278 1.72 -22.71 -1.72
N TRP A 279 2.51 -23.78 -1.85
CA TRP A 279 3.16 -24.15 -3.10
C TRP A 279 2.15 -24.50 -4.21
N GLN A 280 1.08 -25.23 -3.86
CA GLN A 280 0.02 -25.58 -4.80
C GLN A 280 -0.71 -24.34 -5.32
N ARG A 281 -1.02 -23.39 -4.43
CA ARG A 281 -1.77 -22.17 -4.74
C ARG A 281 -0.95 -21.10 -5.45
N LEU A 282 0.37 -21.08 -5.26
CA LEU A 282 1.28 -20.16 -5.91
C LEU A 282 1.14 -20.26 -7.43
N LYS A 283 1.01 -19.12 -8.11
CA LYS A 283 0.99 -19.07 -9.58
C LYS A 283 2.30 -19.64 -10.18
N PRO A 284 2.26 -20.21 -11.38
CA PRO A 284 3.48 -20.58 -12.11
C PRO A 284 4.40 -19.36 -12.29
N GLY A 285 5.71 -19.53 -12.12
CA GLY A 285 6.69 -18.43 -12.07
C GLY A 285 6.62 -17.58 -10.79
N GLY A 286 5.72 -17.90 -9.86
CA GLY A 286 5.59 -17.22 -8.57
C GLY A 286 6.75 -17.54 -7.62
N ARG A 287 6.94 -16.68 -6.62
CA ARG A 287 8.05 -16.78 -5.65
C ARG A 287 7.56 -17.19 -4.27
N LEU A 288 8.27 -18.08 -3.59
CA LEU A 288 8.01 -18.44 -2.20
C LEU A 288 9.26 -18.17 -1.39
N VAL A 289 9.12 -17.34 -0.34
CA VAL A 289 10.17 -17.07 0.64
C VAL A 289 9.69 -17.50 2.02
N ALA A 290 10.49 -18.28 2.74
CA ALA A 290 10.17 -18.72 4.09
C ALA A 290 11.36 -18.50 5.03
N ASN A 291 11.10 -17.98 6.23
CA ASN A 291 12.12 -17.76 7.25
C ASN A 291 11.95 -18.75 8.41
N ALA A 292 13.05 -19.35 8.85
CA ALA A 292 13.13 -20.29 9.96
C ALA A 292 14.17 -19.84 11.00
N VAL A 293 13.85 -20.05 12.28
CA VAL A 293 14.72 -19.75 13.42
C VAL A 293 14.94 -20.94 14.35
N THR A 294 14.08 -21.95 14.30
CA THR A 294 14.22 -23.17 15.11
C THR A 294 14.77 -24.31 14.27
N LEU A 295 15.55 -25.20 14.88
CA LEU A 295 16.11 -26.37 14.18
C LEU A 295 15.03 -27.20 13.46
N GLN A 296 13.84 -27.35 14.05
CA GLN A 296 12.72 -28.08 13.44
C GLN A 296 12.22 -27.38 12.18
N SER A 297 12.09 -26.05 12.20
CA SER A 297 11.74 -25.28 11.00
C SER A 297 12.84 -25.34 9.95
N GLU A 298 14.11 -25.29 10.34
CA GLU A 298 15.25 -25.40 9.44
C GLU A 298 15.31 -26.76 8.73
N MET A 299 15.14 -27.86 9.49
CA MET A 299 15.08 -29.21 8.93
C MET A 299 13.95 -29.34 7.90
N LEU A 300 12.79 -28.75 8.17
CA LEU A 300 11.68 -28.79 7.22
C LEU A 300 11.99 -28.01 5.94
N LEU A 301 12.60 -26.83 6.03
CA LEU A 301 13.02 -26.06 4.86
C LEU A 301 14.09 -26.80 4.04
N MET A 302 15.03 -27.47 4.71
CA MET A 302 16.03 -28.35 4.06
C MET A 302 15.36 -29.48 3.27
N SER A 303 14.48 -30.24 3.92
CA SER A 303 13.73 -31.33 3.27
C SER A 303 12.80 -30.83 2.14
N TRP A 304 12.31 -29.59 2.23
CA TRP A 304 11.50 -29.00 1.16
C TRP A 304 12.35 -28.63 -0.05
N ARG A 305 13.51 -28.00 0.19
CA ARG A 305 14.49 -27.64 -0.84
C ARG A 305 15.03 -28.86 -1.57
N GLU A 306 15.27 -29.98 -0.89
CA GLU A 306 15.70 -31.22 -1.54
C GLU A 306 14.68 -31.75 -2.55
N ARG A 307 13.38 -31.58 -2.26
CA ARG A 307 12.29 -32.07 -3.12
C ARG A 307 11.94 -31.13 -4.28
N HIS A 308 12.06 -29.83 -4.08
CA HIS A 308 11.53 -28.82 -5.02
C HIS A 308 12.57 -27.85 -5.56
N GLY A 309 13.84 -27.98 -5.15
CA GLY A 309 14.90 -27.04 -5.49
C GLY A 309 14.82 -25.73 -4.69
N GLY A 310 15.48 -24.71 -5.20
CA GLY A 310 15.62 -23.40 -4.54
C GLY A 310 16.92 -23.24 -3.74
N GLU A 311 17.04 -22.07 -3.12
CA GLU A 311 18.22 -21.62 -2.39
C GLU A 311 17.95 -21.56 -0.89
N LEU A 312 18.89 -22.04 -0.09
CA LEU A 312 18.90 -21.84 1.36
C LEU A 312 20.03 -20.88 1.71
N THR A 313 19.69 -19.80 2.41
CA THR A 313 20.64 -18.80 2.88
C THR A 313 20.58 -18.71 4.40
N ARG A 314 21.73 -18.83 5.07
CA ARG A 314 21.84 -18.56 6.51
C ARG A 314 22.31 -17.12 6.73
N ILE A 315 21.55 -16.36 7.51
CA ILE A 315 21.80 -14.94 7.76
C ILE A 315 22.17 -14.76 9.23
N HIS A 316 23.36 -14.18 9.47
CA HIS A 316 23.83 -13.74 10.78
C HIS A 316 23.90 -12.21 10.79
N ILE A 317 23.21 -11.59 11.74
CA ILE A 317 23.22 -10.14 11.92
C ILE A 317 23.61 -9.83 13.36
N ALA A 318 24.52 -8.88 13.51
CA ALA A 318 24.96 -8.36 14.79
C ALA A 318 24.86 -6.84 14.78
N GLN A 319 24.48 -6.26 15.91
CA GLN A 319 24.46 -4.80 16.09
C GLN A 319 25.29 -4.43 17.31
N ALA A 320 26.00 -3.31 17.21
CA ALA A 320 26.71 -2.74 18.35
C ALA A 320 25.67 -2.31 19.41
N GLN A 321 25.88 -2.75 20.65
CA GLN A 321 25.10 -2.32 21.80
C GLN A 321 26.03 -2.10 23.01
N PRO A 322 25.67 -1.19 23.93
CA PRO A 322 26.50 -0.94 25.11
C PRO A 322 26.73 -2.18 25.98
N LEU A 323 27.95 -2.26 26.51
CA LEU A 323 28.43 -3.21 27.52
C LEU A 323 29.31 -2.44 28.52
N GLY A 324 28.67 -1.82 29.50
CA GLY A 324 29.35 -0.88 30.40
C GLY A 324 29.74 0.40 29.67
N GLU A 325 31.01 0.76 29.70
CA GLU A 325 31.56 1.94 29.01
C GLU A 325 31.98 1.66 27.55
N PHE A 326 31.91 0.40 27.10
CA PHE A 326 32.29 -0.03 25.76
C PHE A 326 31.09 -0.55 24.97
N ASP A 327 31.26 -0.78 23.68
CA ASP A 327 30.28 -1.46 22.84
C ASP A 327 30.66 -2.94 22.63
N THR A 328 29.65 -3.79 22.46
CA THR A 328 29.82 -5.18 22.04
C THR A 328 28.85 -5.54 20.92
N TRP A 329 29.19 -6.58 20.17
CA TRP A 329 28.30 -7.14 19.17
C TRP A 329 27.23 -8.01 19.84
N ARG A 330 25.98 -7.58 19.80
CA ARG A 330 24.83 -8.42 20.16
C ARG A 330 24.30 -9.07 18.89
N GLN A 331 24.47 -10.38 18.80
CA GLN A 331 24.01 -11.17 17.66
C GLN A 331 22.54 -11.55 17.84
N ALA A 332 21.75 -11.35 16.79
CA ALA A 332 20.42 -11.92 16.71
C ALA A 332 20.52 -13.44 16.50
N LEU A 333 19.44 -14.16 16.81
CA LEU A 333 19.34 -15.57 16.40
C LEU A 333 19.50 -15.65 14.88
N PRO A 334 20.35 -16.55 14.35
CA PRO A 334 20.51 -16.69 12.92
C PRO A 334 19.20 -17.13 12.27
N ILE A 335 18.97 -16.67 11.05
CA ILE A 335 17.78 -17.01 10.27
C ILE A 335 18.20 -17.84 9.07
N THR A 336 17.50 -18.95 8.86
CA THR A 336 17.57 -19.70 7.60
C THR A 336 16.42 -19.26 6.71
N LEU A 337 16.76 -18.68 5.57
CA LEU A 337 15.83 -18.23 4.54
C LEU A 337 15.83 -19.26 3.41
N LEU A 338 14.65 -19.76 3.05
CA LEU A 338 14.40 -20.52 1.83
C LEU A 338 13.82 -19.59 0.78
N ASP A 339 14.42 -19.58 -0.41
CA ASP A 339 13.97 -18.84 -1.59
C ASP A 339 13.72 -19.82 -2.73
N MET A 340 12.53 -19.76 -3.31
CA MET A 340 12.08 -20.66 -4.35
C MET A 340 11.27 -19.93 -5.42
N THR A 341 11.41 -20.37 -6.66
CA THR A 341 10.53 -19.98 -7.77
C THR A 341 9.79 -21.22 -8.26
N LYS A 342 8.46 -21.14 -8.34
CA LYS A 342 7.65 -22.21 -8.93
C LYS A 342 7.91 -22.24 -10.44
N PRO A 343 8.17 -23.42 -11.03
CA PRO A 343 8.31 -23.54 -12.47
C PRO A 343 7.10 -22.92 -13.21
N LEU A 344 7.33 -22.41 -14.41
CA LEU A 344 6.23 -22.06 -15.32
C LEU A 344 5.49 -23.35 -15.70
N ASP A 345 4.18 -23.25 -15.87
CA ASP A 345 3.41 -24.33 -16.50
C ASP A 345 3.90 -24.40 -17.96
N ALA A 346 4.34 -25.58 -18.38
CA ALA A 346 4.88 -25.82 -19.72
C ALA A 346 3.81 -25.72 -20.81
#